data_AF-K2LH01-F1
#
_entry.id   AF-K2LH01-F1
#
_cell.length_a   1.000
_cell.length_b   1.000
_cell.length_c   1.000
_cell.angle_alpha   90.00
_cell.angle_beta   90.00
_cell.angle_gamma   90.00
#
_symmetry.space_group_name_H-M   'P 1'
#
loop_
_entity.id
_entity.type
_entity.pdbx_description
1 polymer ?
#
loop_
_entity_poly.entity_id
_entity_poly.type
_entity_poly.pdbx_seq_one_letter_code
_entity_poly.pdbx_strand_id
1 'polypeptide(L)'
;MLRLSRVEHARKRALDLIDQHFAARIDTVLGPLAALHLLKRIVPDGHLVPDRDAVVRRAAEQDAELAAIDHARRVLKADVRAAATSDEIRALTEHL
;
A
#
# COMPACT_ATOMS: atom_id res chain seq x y z
N MET A 1 0.72 -1.11 -33.70
CA MET A 1 0.86 -0.30 -32.48
C MET A 1 -0.47 0.40 -32.21
N LEU A 2 -1.25 -0.06 -31.23
CA LEU A 2 -2.51 0.59 -30.85
C LEU A 2 -2.18 1.91 -30.14
N ARG A 3 -2.58 3.05 -30.74
CA ARG A 3 -2.56 4.34 -30.08
C ARG A 3 -3.65 4.34 -29.00
N LEU A 4 -3.24 4.20 -27.74
CA LEU A 4 -4.14 4.37 -26.61
C LEU A 4 -4.76 5.77 -26.66
N SER A 5 -6.03 5.87 -26.28
CA SER A 5 -6.68 7.16 -26.08
C SER A 5 -5.96 7.95 -24.99
N ARG A 6 -6.08 9.29 -25.01
CA ARG A 6 -5.48 10.16 -23.98
C ARG A 6 -5.90 9.74 -22.56
N VAL A 7 -7.15 9.31 -22.41
CA VAL A 7 -7.71 8.84 -21.13
C VAL A 7 -7.06 7.53 -20.70
N GLU A 8 -6.87 6.56 -21.59
CA GLU A 8 -6.18 5.31 -21.26
C GLU A 8 -4.72 5.53 -20.87
N HIS A 9 -4.02 6.46 -21.54
CA HIS A 9 -2.66 6.81 -21.15
C HIS A 9 -2.63 7.48 -19.76
N ALA A 10 -3.55 8.41 -19.48
CA ALA A 10 -3.67 9.04 -18.18
C ALA A 10 -3.96 8.00 -17.09
N ARG A 11 -4.90 7.09 -17.34
CA ARG A 11 -5.28 6.00 -16.43
C ARG A 11 -4.08 5.11 -16.11
N LYS A 12 -3.30 4.70 -17.11
CA LYS A 12 -2.12 3.86 -16.88
C LYS A 12 -1.10 4.56 -15.98
N ARG A 13 -0.75 5.82 -16.28
CA ARG A 13 0.19 6.59 -15.44
C ARG A 13 -0.31 6.76 -14.01
N ALA A 14 -1.60 7.07 -13.85
CA ALA A 14 -2.21 7.23 -12.55
C ALA A 14 -2.14 5.94 -11.72
N LEU A 15 -2.41 4.78 -12.32
CA LEU A 15 -2.31 3.49 -11.63
C LEU A 15 -0.87 3.18 -11.20
N ASP A 16 0.11 3.47 -12.06
CA ASP A 16 1.54 3.28 -11.74
C ASP A 16 1.97 4.21 -10.59
N LEU A 17 1.50 5.46 -10.60
CA LEU A 17 1.80 6.46 -9.56
C LEU A 17 1.16 6.08 -8.21
N ILE A 18 -0.09 5.60 -8.23
CA ILE A 18 -0.74 5.03 -7.04
C ILE A 18 0.09 3.87 -6.49
N ASP A 19 0.58 2.96 -7.34
CA ASP A 19 1.37 1.84 -6.86
C ASP A 19 2.68 2.28 -6.20
N GLN A 20 3.36 3.27 -6.77
CA GLN A 20 4.59 3.83 -6.18
C GLN A 20 4.33 4.52 -4.85
N HIS A 21 3.30 5.37 -4.78
CA HIS A 21 2.93 6.09 -3.57
C HIS A 21 2.59 5.13 -2.42
N PHE A 22 1.75 4.13 -2.70
CA PHE A 22 1.34 3.16 -1.68
C PHE A 22 2.45 2.17 -1.31
N ALA A 23 3.35 1.81 -2.24
CA ALA A 23 4.54 1.03 -1.90
C ALA A 23 5.43 1.76 -0.88
N ALA A 24 5.71 3.06 -1.10
CA ALA A 24 6.50 3.87 -0.16
C ALA A 24 5.84 3.97 1.23
N ARG A 25 4.50 4.07 1.29
CA ARG A 25 3.75 4.06 2.56
C ARG A 25 3.82 2.70 3.25
N ILE A 26 3.67 1.61 2.52
CA ILE A 26 3.82 0.26 3.06
C ILE A 26 5.23 0.07 3.62
N ASP A 27 6.27 0.47 2.89
CA ASP A 27 7.67 0.40 3.33
C ASP A 27 7.91 1.21 4.59
N THR A 28 7.25 2.36 4.74
CA THR A 28 7.34 3.19 5.95
C THR A 28 6.72 2.49 7.16
N VAL A 29 5.55 1.86 7.00
CA VAL A 29 4.87 1.11 8.08
C VAL A 29 5.63 -0.16 8.46
N LEU A 30 6.18 -0.83 7.47
CA LEU A 30 6.96 -2.06 7.64
C LEU A 30 8.34 -1.78 8.24
N GLY A 31 8.94 -0.64 7.89
CA GLY A 31 10.27 -0.24 8.33
C GLY A 31 11.39 -1.09 7.70
N PRO A 32 12.66 -0.70 7.90
CA PRO A 32 13.81 -1.35 7.27
C PRO A 32 14.05 -2.81 7.70
N LEU A 33 13.39 -3.27 8.78
CA LEU A 33 13.55 -4.62 9.34
C LEU A 33 12.34 -5.52 9.14
N ALA A 34 11.38 -5.15 8.29
CA ALA A 34 10.15 -5.89 8.06
C ALA A 34 10.37 -7.37 7.69
N ALA A 35 11.33 -7.62 6.80
CA ALA A 35 11.73 -8.98 6.40
C ALA A 35 12.25 -9.79 7.60
N LEU A 36 12.98 -9.14 8.52
CA LEU A 36 13.48 -9.75 9.75
C LEU A 36 12.36 -10.03 10.77
N HIS A 37 11.32 -9.19 10.84
CA HIS A 37 10.15 -9.42 11.70
C HIS A 37 9.23 -10.53 11.15
N LEU A 38 9.07 -10.64 9.83
CA LEU A 38 8.37 -11.76 9.18
C LEU A 38 9.06 -13.11 9.45
N LEU A 39 10.39 -13.15 9.39
CA LEU A 39 11.17 -14.34 9.73
C LEU A 39 10.99 -14.76 11.20
N LYS A 40 10.82 -13.81 12.14
CA LYS A 40 10.55 -14.11 13.55
C LYS A 40 9.19 -14.78 13.80
N ARG A 41 8.20 -14.65 12.89
CA ARG A 41 6.92 -15.39 12.99
C ARG A 41 7.08 -16.88 12.67
N ILE A 42 8.17 -17.29 12.01
CA ILE A 42 8.42 -18.67 11.56
C ILE A 42 9.26 -19.45 12.61
N VAL A 43 10.00 -18.75 13.47
CA VAL A 43 10.83 -19.38 14.51
C VAL A 43 9.95 -19.70 15.73
N PRO A 44 9.89 -20.97 16.20
CA PRO A 44 9.10 -21.32 17.37
C PRO A 44 9.66 -20.67 18.64
N ASP A 45 8.74 -20.30 19.53
CA ASP A 45 8.95 -19.65 20.83
C ASP A 45 10.17 -20.19 21.59
N GLY A 46 11.28 -19.44 21.53
CA GLY A 46 12.29 -19.43 22.57
C GLY A 46 11.90 -18.36 23.59
N HIS A 47 11.95 -18.68 24.88
CA HIS A 47 11.59 -17.88 26.07
C HIS A 47 12.33 -16.52 26.23
N LEU A 48 12.62 -15.77 25.17
CA LEU A 48 13.55 -14.65 25.13
C LEU A 48 12.91 -13.31 24.71
N VAL A 49 11.58 -13.21 24.61
CA VAL A 49 10.91 -11.92 24.37
C VAL A 49 10.34 -11.42 25.71
N PRO A 50 11.01 -10.47 26.39
CA PRO A 50 10.60 -10.00 27.71
C PRO A 50 9.24 -9.28 27.73
N ASP A 51 8.63 -9.01 26.57
CA ASP A 51 7.35 -8.30 26.45
C ASP A 51 6.50 -8.81 25.27
N ARG A 52 6.21 -10.12 25.27
CA ARG A 52 5.49 -10.81 24.19
C ARG A 52 4.14 -10.16 23.85
N ASP A 53 3.39 -9.73 24.87
CA ASP A 53 2.07 -9.11 24.66
C ASP A 53 2.17 -7.74 24.00
N ALA A 54 3.19 -6.93 24.34
CA ALA A 54 3.45 -5.68 23.67
C ALA A 54 3.82 -5.89 22.18
N VAL A 55 4.60 -6.92 21.88
CA VAL A 55 4.96 -7.29 20.50
C VAL A 55 3.74 -7.73 19.70
N VAL A 56 2.89 -8.58 20.27
CA VAL A 56 1.65 -9.04 19.62
C VAL A 56 0.69 -7.88 19.36
N ARG A 57 0.51 -7.00 20.34
CA ARG A 57 -0.32 -5.79 20.17
C ARG A 57 0.23 -4.88 19.08
N ARG A 58 1.55 -4.64 19.05
CA ARG A 58 2.16 -3.80 18.01
C ARG A 58 2.04 -4.41 16.62
N ALA A 59 2.15 -5.74 16.51
CA ALA A 59 1.92 -6.44 15.25
C ALA A 59 0.47 -6.29 14.77
N ALA A 60 -0.52 -6.38 15.67
CA ALA A 60 -1.92 -6.18 15.34
C ALA A 60 -2.22 -4.73 14.88
N GLU A 61 -1.62 -3.73 15.53
CA GLU A 61 -1.69 -2.33 15.08
C GLU A 61 -1.09 -2.14 13.68
N GLN A 62 0.05 -2.76 13.42
CA GLN A 62 0.71 -2.72 12.12
C GLN A 62 -0.13 -3.40 11.03
N ASP A 63 -0.71 -4.57 11.31
CA ASP A 63 -1.60 -5.28 10.40
C ASP A 63 -2.86 -4.43 10.09
N ALA A 64 -3.41 -3.73 11.09
CA ALA A 64 -4.55 -2.83 10.91
C ALA A 64 -4.18 -1.60 10.04
N GLU A 65 -3.00 -1.02 10.25
CA GLU A 65 -2.50 0.10 9.45
C GLU A 65 -2.28 -0.30 7.98
N LEU A 66 -1.67 -1.48 7.74
CA LEU A 66 -1.50 -2.03 6.40
C LEU A 66 -2.85 -2.31 5.72
N ALA A 67 -3.83 -2.84 6.45
CA ALA A 67 -5.17 -3.08 5.93
C ALA A 67 -5.86 -1.76 5.50
N ALA A 68 -5.71 -0.70 6.29
CA ALA A 68 -6.22 0.64 5.95
C ALA A 68 -5.54 1.21 4.69
N ILE A 69 -4.22 1.07 4.59
CA ILE A 69 -3.43 1.46 3.41
C ILE A 69 -3.89 0.70 2.16
N ASP A 70 -4.06 -0.62 2.24
CA ASP A 70 -4.51 -1.41 1.10
C ASP A 70 -5.98 -1.11 0.71
N HIS A 71 -6.84 -0.84 1.69
CA HIS A 71 -8.20 -0.37 1.40
C HIS A 71 -8.20 0.96 0.63
N ALA A 72 -7.47 1.96 1.12
CA ALA A 72 -7.35 3.26 0.46
C ALA A 72 -6.77 3.13 -0.97
N ARG A 73 -5.77 2.27 -1.16
CA ARG A 73 -5.22 1.94 -2.49
C ARG A 73 -6.28 1.37 -3.41
N ARG A 74 -7.07 0.40 -2.94
CA ARG A 74 -8.12 -0.25 -3.74
C ARG A 74 -9.22 0.72 -4.15
N VAL A 75 -9.66 1.58 -3.23
CA VAL A 75 -10.66 2.62 -3.49
C VAL A 75 -10.14 3.59 -4.56
N LEU A 76 -8.95 4.15 -4.38
CA LEU A 76 -8.40 5.13 -5.33
C LEU A 76 -8.18 4.53 -6.72
N LYS A 77 -7.75 3.26 -6.80
CA LYS A 77 -7.66 2.54 -8.08
C LYS A 77 -9.02 2.30 -8.72
N ALA A 78 -10.07 2.06 -7.93
CA ALA A 78 -11.43 1.92 -8.45
C ALA A 78 -11.91 3.26 -9.03
N ASP A 79 -11.68 4.37 -8.32
CA ASP A 79 -12.06 5.71 -8.77
C ASP A 79 -11.35 6.10 -10.08
N VAL A 80 -10.05 5.85 -10.19
CA VAL A 80 -9.28 6.09 -11.43
C VAL A 80 -9.75 5.21 -12.60
N ARG A 81 -10.24 3.99 -12.33
CA ARG A 81 -10.82 3.12 -13.37
C ARG A 81 -12.20 3.59 -13.81
N ALA A 82 -12.99 4.11 -12.88
CA ALA A 82 -14.34 4.63 -13.13
C ALA A 82 -14.32 6.01 -13.81
N ALA A 83 -13.24 6.77 -13.65
CA ALA A 83 -13.08 8.09 -14.27
C ALA A 83 -13.21 8.03 -15.81
N ALA A 84 -14.04 8.93 -16.33
CA ALA A 84 -14.37 9.08 -17.74
C ALA A 84 -13.38 10.00 -18.47
N THR A 85 -12.78 10.94 -17.74
CA THR A 85 -11.91 11.97 -18.34
C THR A 85 -10.49 11.97 -17.77
N SER A 86 -9.54 12.51 -18.53
CA SER A 86 -8.17 12.68 -18.05
C SER A 86 -8.06 13.73 -16.92
N ASP A 87 -8.99 14.68 -16.86
CA ASP A 87 -9.01 15.71 -15.82
C ASP A 87 -9.48 15.15 -14.48
N GLU A 88 -10.49 14.28 -14.48
CA GLU A 88 -10.91 13.52 -13.30
C GLU A 88 -9.77 12.65 -12.77
N ILE A 89 -9.08 11.93 -13.66
CA ILE A 89 -7.92 11.10 -13.29
C ILE A 89 -6.84 11.96 -12.65
N ARG A 90 -6.54 13.13 -13.24
CA ARG A 90 -5.54 14.06 -12.70
C ARG A 90 -5.93 14.57 -11.31
N ALA A 91 -7.18 14.99 -11.11
CA ALA A 91 -7.68 15.46 -9.83
C ALA A 91 -7.58 14.39 -8.73
N LEU A 92 -7.85 13.13 -9.07
CA LEU A 92 -7.71 11.99 -8.14
C LEU A 92 -6.27 11.73 -7.72
N THR A 93 -5.28 12.08 -8.55
CA THR A 93 -3.85 11.80 -8.28
C THR A 93 -3.02 13.02 -7.93
N GLU A 94 -3.61 14.21 -7.82
CA GLU A 94 -2.87 15.47 -7.64
C GLU A 94 -2.09 15.56 -6.32
N HIS A 95 -2.53 14.78 -5.31
CA HIS A 95 -1.98 14.80 -3.95
C HIS A 95 -1.10 13.58 -3.61
N LEU A 96 -0.83 12.72 -4.60
CA LEU A 96 -0.02 11.51 -4.45
C LEU A 96 1.47 11.80 -4.69
#